data_AF-A0A257X2S7-F1
#
_entry.id   AF-A0A257X2S7-F1
#
_cell.length_a   1.000
_cell.length_b   1.000
_cell.length_c   1.000
_cell.angle_alpha   90.00
_cell.angle_beta   90.00
_cell.angle_gamma   90.00
#
_symmetry.space_group_name_H-M   'P 1'
#
loop_
_entity.id
_entity.type
_entity.pdbx_description
1 polymer ?
#
loop_
_entity_poly.entity_id
_entity_poly.type
_entity_poly.pdbx_seq_one_letter_code
_entity_poly.pdbx_strand_id
1 'polypeptide(L)' 'MSESLHVELNDRQRDLLLRGLRYVRSSRMLEFREMAEITEDERRDELGQIRQLCELLDRKSRKGEPAAV' A
#
# COMPACT_ATOMS: atom_id res chain seq x y z
N MET A 1 -3.32 -14.58 -15.74
CA MET A 1 -3.38 -15.44 -14.55
C MET A 1 -2.55 -14.76 -13.48
N SER A 2 -3.19 -14.04 -12.56
CA SER A 2 -2.47 -13.42 -11.44
C SER A 2 -2.42 -14.48 -10.35
N GLU A 3 -1.32 -15.22 -10.24
CA GLU A 3 -1.06 -16.03 -9.07
C GLU A 3 -1.04 -15.10 -7.86
N SER A 4 -2.09 -15.18 -7.04
CA SER A 4 -2.19 -14.39 -5.82
C SER A 4 -1.18 -14.92 -4.81
N LEU A 5 -0.01 -14.29 -4.76
CA LEU A 5 1.03 -14.59 -3.78
C LEU A 5 0.52 -14.20 -2.38
N HIS A 6 0.20 -15.20 -1.57
CA HIS A 6 -0.15 -14.95 -0.17
C HIS A 6 1.12 -14.91 0.67
N VAL A 7 1.51 -13.70 1.10
CA VAL A 7 2.67 -13.49 1.96
C VAL A 7 2.20 -13.32 3.40
N GLU A 8 2.72 -14.16 4.29
CA GLU A 8 2.60 -13.98 5.74
C GLU A 8 3.72 -13.07 6.22
N LEU A 9 3.34 -12.00 6.93
CA LEU A 9 4.26 -10.99 7.45
C LEU A 9 4.16 -10.96 8.96
N ASN A 10 5.30 -11.06 9.64
CA ASN A 10 5.38 -10.71 11.06
C ASN A 10 5.22 -9.19 11.25
N ASP A 11 5.00 -8.76 12.49
CA ASP A 11 4.68 -7.35 12.77
C ASP A 11 5.80 -6.39 12.34
N ARG A 12 7.07 -6.79 12.50
CA ARG A 12 8.22 -5.98 12.05
C ARG A 12 8.25 -5.84 10.52
N GLN A 13 8.01 -6.92 9.79
CA GLN A 13 7.96 -6.89 8.32
C GLN A 13 6.78 -6.04 7.81
N ARG A 14 5.62 -6.15 8.46
CA ARG A 14 4.44 -5.33 8.17
C ARG A 14 4.72 -3.84 8.38
N ASP A 15 5.32 -3.48 9.51
CA ASP A 15 5.68 -2.11 9.84
C ASP A 15 6.65 -1.52 8.82
N LEU A 16 7.68 -2.29 8.44
CA LEU A 16 8.62 -1.88 7.41
C LEU A 16 7.92 -1.66 6.06
N LEU A 17 7.02 -2.56 5.68
CA LEU A 17 6.27 -2.45 4.42
C LEU A 17 5.33 -1.24 4.41
N LEU A 18 4.60 -0.99 5.50
CA LEU A 18 3.74 0.19 5.65
C LEU A 18 4.52 1.50 5.58
N ARG A 19 5.69 1.57 6.22
CA ARG A 19 6.60 2.72 6.11
C ARG A 19 7.08 2.92 4.68
N GLY A 20 7.45 1.83 3.99
CA GLY A 20 7.84 1.84 2.58
C GLY A 20 6.72 2.34 1.66
N LEU A 21 5.50 1.82 1.80
CA LEU A 21 4.34 2.26 1.00
C LEU A 21 4.00 3.73 1.22
N ARG A 22 4.13 4.22 2.47
CA ARG A 22 3.94 5.63 2.79
C ARG A 22 5.00 6.51 2.10
N TYR A 23 6.26 6.06 2.09
CA TYR A 23 7.33 6.74 1.37
C TYR A 23 7.07 6.76 -0.13
N VAL A 24 6.70 5.62 -0.75
CA VAL A 24 6.38 5.53 -2.18
C VAL A 24 5.25 6.49 -2.54
N ARG A 25 4.15 6.53 -1.76
CA ARG A 25 3.06 7.47 -1.99
C ARG A 25 3.53 8.92 -1.96
N SER A 26 4.32 9.28 -0.94
CA SER A 26 4.87 10.64 -0.81
C SER A 26 5.77 11.00 -1.99
N SER A 27 6.68 10.09 -2.38
CA SER A 27 7.58 10.29 -3.51
C SER A 27 6.81 10.49 -4.82
N ARG A 28 5.76 9.68 -5.06
CA ARG A 28 4.90 9.80 -6.24
C ARG A 28 4.13 11.12 -6.27
N MET A 29 3.69 11.62 -5.11
CA MET A 29 3.00 12.92 -5.01
C MET A 29 3.94 14.12 -5.24
N LEU A 30 5.24 13.95 -4.98
CA LEU A 30 6.25 15.00 -5.15
C LEU A 30 6.96 14.97 -6.51
N GLU A 31 6.75 13.91 -7.29
CA GLU A 31 7.39 13.72 -8.58
C GLU A 31 6.80 14.68 -9.63
N PHE A 32 7.67 15.51 -10.21
CA PHE A 32 7.27 16.39 -11.31
C PHE A 32 7.24 15.56 -12.59
N ARG A 33 6.07 15.01 -12.91
CA ARG A 33 5.84 14.24 -14.14
C ARG A 33 5.33 15.18 -15.23
N GLU A 34 5.96 15.16 -16.39
CA GLU A 34 5.43 15.87 -17.55
C GLU A 34 4.06 15.30 -17.90
N MET A 35 3.08 16.17 -18.20
CA MET A 35 1.68 15.76 -18.42
C MET A 35 1.48 14.79 -19.61
N ALA A 36 2.51 14.60 -20.44
CA ALA A 36 2.51 13.65 -21.54
C ALA A 36 2.83 12.20 -21.12
N GLU A 37 3.40 11.97 -19.93
CA GLU A 37 3.87 10.64 -19.54
C GLU A 37 2.78 9.76 -18.92
N ILE A 38 1.80 10.37 -18.24
CA ILE A 38 0.64 9.66 -17.67
C ILE A 38 -0.58 10.56 -17.68
N THR A 39 -1.75 9.95 -17.86
CA THR A 39 -3.04 10.62 -17.67
C THR A 39 -3.32 10.85 -16.18
N GLU A 40 -4.23 11.79 -15.88
CA GLU A 40 -4.69 12.03 -14.51
C GLU A 40 -5.42 10.81 -13.94
N ASP A 41 -6.14 10.06 -14.78
CA ASP A 41 -6.82 8.82 -14.40
C ASP A 41 -5.83 7.74 -13.97
N GLU A 42 -4.76 7.51 -14.73
CA GLU A 42 -3.70 6.56 -14.36
C GLU A 42 -3.03 6.93 -13.03
N ARG A 43 -2.76 8.22 -12.82
CA ARG A 43 -2.23 8.72 -11.54
C ARG A 43 -3.17 8.43 -10.38
N ARG A 44 -4.47 8.67 -10.57
CA ARG A 44 -5.50 8.41 -9.56
C ARG A 44 -5.56 6.91 -9.23
N ASP A 45 -5.50 6.07 -10.24
CA ASP A 45 -5.55 4.61 -10.10
C ASP A 45 -4.33 4.07 -9.36
N GLU A 46 -3.11 4.53 -9.71
CA GLU A 46 -1.88 4.16 -8.99
C GLU A 46 -1.95 4.52 -7.50
N LEU A 47 -2.34 5.76 -7.18
CA LEU A 47 -2.46 6.21 -5.79
C LEU A 47 -3.58 5.45 -5.04
N GLY A 48 -4.65 5.09 -5.74
CA GLY A 48 -5.72 4.23 -5.24
C GLY A 48 -5.21 2.84 -4.86
N GLN A 49 -4.40 2.22 -5.72
CA GLN A 49 -3.79 0.92 -5.46
C GLN A 49 -2.87 0.96 -4.23
N ILE A 50 -2.02 1.98 -4.10
CA ILE A 50 -1.15 2.15 -2.91
C ILE A 50 -1.99 2.28 -1.64
N ARG A 51 -3.09 3.02 -1.68
CA ARG A 51 -4.00 3.16 -0.54
C ARG A 51 -4.63 1.83 -0.15
N GLN A 52 -5.13 1.07 -1.13
CA GLN A 52 -5.74 -0.24 -0.88
C GLN A 52 -4.74 -1.20 -0.24
N LEU A 53 -3.48 -1.21 -0.68
CA LEU A 53 -2.43 -2.02 -0.07
C LEU A 53 -2.19 -1.67 1.40
N CYS A 54 -2.13 -0.37 1.74
CA CYS A 54 -2.03 0.07 3.13
C CYS A 54 -3.22 -0.44 3.97
N GLU A 55 -4.45 -0.29 3.47
CA GLU A 55 -5.66 -0.72 4.19
C GLU A 55 -5.71 -2.25 4.41
N LEU A 56 -5.26 -3.04 3.43
CA LEU A 56 -5.18 -4.50 3.56
C LEU A 56 -4.17 -4.93 4.63
N LEU A 57 -3.03 -4.25 4.71
CA LEU A 57 -2.00 -4.50 5.72
C LEU A 57 -2.46 -4.08 7.12
N ASP A 58 -3.17 -2.94 7.25
CA ASP A 58 -3.73 -2.46 8.51
C ASP A 58 -4.85 -3.36 9.04
N ARG A 59 -5.72 -3.89 8.16
CA ARG A 59 -6.81 -4.80 8.55
C ARG A 59 -6.30 -6.15 9.07
N LYS A 60 -5.19 -6.68 8.54
CA LYS A 60 -4.56 -7.89 9.08
C LYS A 60 -4.09 -7.69 10.53
N SER A 61 -3.75 -6.47 10.94
CA SER A 61 -3.41 -6.16 12.34
C SER A 61 -4.57 -6.41 13.30
N ARG A 62 -5.82 -6.10 12.91
CA ARG A 62 -7.01 -6.25 13.78
C ARG A 62 -7.56 -7.67 13.84
N LYS A 63 -7.22 -8.52 12.87
CA LYS A 63 -7.69 -9.91 12.81
C LYS A 63 -6.84 -10.86 13.69
N GLY A 64 -5.72 -10.37 14.23
CA GLY A 64 -4.81 -11.11 15.11
C GLY A 64 -4.94 -10.78 16.59
N GLU A 65 -5.78 -9.82 17.00
CA GLU A 65 -6.10 -9.60 18.42
C GLU A 65 -7.20 -10.59 18.83
N PRO A 66 -6.92 -11.61 19.67
CA PRO A 66 -8.01 -12.22 20.43
C PRO A 66 -8.60 -11.12 21.32
N ALA A 67 -9.92 -10.98 21.29
CA ALA A 67 -10.64 -10.11 22.21
C ALA A 67 -10.14 -10.36 23.64
N ALA A 68 -9.44 -9.37 24.19
CA ALA A 68 -9.05 -9.38 25.58
C ALA A 68 -10.24 -8.92 26.42
N VAL A 69 -10.71 -9.86 27.24
CA VAL A 69 -11.65 -9.75 28.39
C VAL A 69 -13.13 -9.62 28.04
#